data_AF-A0A2I0J4R3-F1
#
_entry.id   AF-A0A2I0J4R3-F1
#
_cell.length_a   1.000
_cell.length_b   1.000
_cell.length_c   1.000
_cell.angle_alpha   90.00
_cell.angle_beta   90.00
_cell.angle_gamma   90.00
#
_symmetry.space_group_name_H-M   'P 1'
#
loop_
_entity.id
_entity.type
_entity.pdbx_description
1 polymer ?
#
loop_
_entity_poly.entity_id
_entity_poly.type
_entity_poly.pdbx_seq_one_letter_code
_entity_poly.pdbx_strand_id
1 'polypeptide(L)'
;MPKFPSPSPVLKNLTYVHEETLSREGEFGGSDFGGYPTLRQRNDSYDIRESMSVHCGFIKGSRPGRGTGFDIDDSDLLEMEQCNGVVVASAIFANFDELQQPKNISEHAKRTVCFFMFVDEETESYLRNSSMLDSNKRSGLWRVVVIPKLLLHRLFPNVRYSLWIDGKLELVVDPYQILERFLWRKNATFAISRHYRRFDVFIEAEANKAAAKYDNTSIDFQIEFYKKEGLTPYSVAKLPITSDVPEGCVIIKEHVPISNLFTCLWFNEVDRFTSRDQISFSIVRDKITAKTNWTLNMFLDCERRNFVIQVILFILKQEC
;
A
#
# COMPACT_ATOMS: atom_id res chain seq x y z
N MET A 1 10.48 -13.59 14.53
CA MET A 1 10.91 -12.78 13.36
C MET A 1 12.25 -13.30 12.85
N PRO A 2 12.42 -13.51 11.53
CA PRO A 2 13.69 -13.91 10.94
C PRO A 2 14.82 -12.93 11.29
N LYS A 3 16.05 -13.42 11.49
CA LYS A 3 17.19 -12.56 11.88
C LYS A 3 17.65 -11.64 10.74
N PHE A 4 17.68 -12.14 9.51
CA PHE A 4 18.17 -11.42 8.34
C PHE A 4 17.04 -11.08 7.38
N PRO A 5 17.07 -9.91 6.71
CA PRO A 5 16.12 -9.56 5.64
C PRO A 5 16.08 -10.61 4.54
N SER A 6 14.91 -10.79 3.94
CA SER A 6 14.79 -11.62 2.75
C SER A 6 15.64 -11.06 1.59
N PRO A 7 16.18 -11.91 0.71
CA PRO A 7 16.94 -11.44 -0.43
C PRO A 7 16.04 -10.66 -1.39
N SER A 8 16.56 -9.58 -1.96
CA SER A 8 15.93 -8.82 -3.03
C SER A 8 16.54 -9.24 -4.37
N PRO A 9 15.79 -9.88 -5.29
CA PRO A 9 16.33 -10.30 -6.58
C PRO A 9 16.64 -9.13 -7.49
N VAL A 10 17.78 -9.19 -8.17
CA VAL A 10 18.33 -8.14 -9.05
C VAL A 10 18.64 -6.84 -8.29
N LEU A 11 17.62 -6.14 -7.80
CA LEU A 11 17.73 -4.86 -7.11
C LEU A 11 18.27 -5.02 -5.69
N LYS A 12 19.38 -4.33 -5.37
CA LYS A 12 20.04 -4.32 -4.06
C LYS A 12 19.94 -2.97 -3.37
N ASN A 13 20.01 -1.88 -4.12
CA ASN A 13 19.92 -0.53 -3.58
C ASN A 13 18.79 0.24 -4.27
N LEU A 14 17.85 0.75 -3.48
CA LEU A 14 16.76 1.57 -3.97
C LEU A 14 16.79 2.92 -3.24
N THR A 15 16.99 3.97 -4.01
CA THR A 15 16.88 5.36 -3.57
C THR A 15 15.67 6.03 -4.21
N TYR A 16 15.30 7.19 -3.69
CA TYR A 16 14.12 7.91 -4.15
C TYR A 16 14.51 9.25 -4.74
N VAL A 17 13.84 9.64 -5.81
CA VAL A 17 14.07 10.91 -6.49
C VAL A 17 13.56 12.07 -5.64
N HIS A 18 14.38 13.13 -5.57
CA HIS A 18 14.04 14.40 -4.93
C HIS A 18 14.20 15.54 -5.95
N GLU A 19 13.15 16.34 -6.14
CA GLU A 19 13.10 17.44 -7.11
C GLU A 19 12.32 18.62 -6.52
N GLU A 20 12.97 19.78 -6.39
CA GLU A 20 12.30 21.02 -5.93
C GLU A 20 11.47 21.66 -7.05
N THR A 21 12.00 21.63 -8.28
CA THR A 21 11.36 22.20 -9.47
C THR A 21 10.67 21.10 -10.27
N LEU A 22 9.34 21.07 -10.24
CA LEU A 22 8.54 20.07 -10.94
C LEU A 22 8.23 20.47 -12.38
N SER A 23 8.41 19.54 -13.32
CA SER A 23 7.97 19.71 -14.70
C SER A 23 6.49 19.37 -14.84
N ARG A 24 5.62 20.38 -14.72
CA ARG A 24 4.17 20.22 -14.88
C ARG A 24 3.71 20.20 -16.33
N GLU A 25 4.57 20.65 -17.24
CA GLU A 25 4.30 20.76 -18.69
C GLU A 25 4.60 19.45 -19.45
N GLY A 26 4.58 18.32 -18.74
CA GLY A 26 4.88 17.00 -19.29
C GLY A 26 3.68 16.30 -19.93
N GLU A 27 3.83 15.00 -20.14
CA GLU A 27 2.75 14.09 -20.54
C GLU A 27 1.66 14.00 -19.47
N PHE A 28 0.51 13.42 -19.80
CA PHE A 28 -0.64 13.33 -18.89
C PHE A 28 -0.32 12.64 -17.55
N GLY A 29 -1.09 13.05 -16.54
CA GLY A 29 -1.10 12.43 -15.21
C GLY A 29 0.01 12.90 -14.27
N GLY A 30 0.00 12.34 -13.06
CA GLY A 30 0.94 12.68 -12.00
C GLY A 30 0.40 13.80 -11.11
N SER A 31 1.05 13.97 -9.96
CA SER A 31 0.73 15.03 -9.01
C SER A 31 1.98 15.69 -8.43
N ASP A 32 1.81 16.85 -7.78
CA ASP A 32 2.86 17.52 -6.99
C ASP A 32 3.49 16.57 -5.95
N PHE A 33 2.72 15.58 -5.47
CA PHE A 33 3.23 14.55 -4.57
C PHE A 33 4.16 13.56 -5.27
N GLY A 34 3.78 13.09 -6.46
CA GLY A 34 4.51 12.09 -7.25
C GLY A 34 5.58 12.65 -8.18
N GLY A 35 5.58 13.96 -8.41
CA GLY A 35 6.61 14.71 -9.16
C GLY A 35 6.46 14.72 -10.68
N TYR A 36 5.30 14.33 -11.22
CA TYR A 36 5.03 14.31 -12.67
C TYR A 36 6.10 13.59 -13.52
N PRO A 37 6.48 12.33 -13.20
CA PRO A 37 7.45 11.61 -14.02
C PRO A 37 6.96 11.52 -15.48
N THR A 38 7.88 11.59 -16.43
CA THR A 38 7.60 11.32 -17.85
C THR A 38 7.37 9.82 -18.09
N LEU A 39 6.76 9.44 -19.21
CA LEU A 39 6.65 8.05 -19.67
C LEU A 39 8.02 7.43 -19.91
N ARG A 40 9.02 8.22 -20.31
CA ARG A 40 10.41 7.75 -20.39
C ARG A 40 10.94 7.34 -19.03
N GLN A 41 10.79 8.19 -18.00
CA GLN A 41 11.20 7.86 -16.63
C GLN A 41 10.40 6.68 -16.06
N ARG A 42 9.09 6.61 -16.34
CA ARG A 42 8.25 5.46 -16.00
C ARG A 42 8.82 4.18 -16.60
N ASN A 43 9.11 4.17 -17.89
CA ASN A 43 9.59 2.98 -18.60
C ASN A 43 10.98 2.56 -18.12
N ASP A 44 11.88 3.51 -17.87
CA ASP A 44 13.21 3.27 -17.28
C ASP A 44 13.12 2.65 -15.88
N SER A 45 12.06 2.97 -15.12
CA SER A 45 11.83 2.42 -13.78
C SER A 45 11.40 0.94 -13.79
N TYR A 46 11.01 0.41 -14.96
CA TYR A 46 10.75 -1.03 -15.16
C TYR A 46 11.98 -1.78 -15.68
N ASP A 47 13.09 -1.10 -15.98
CA ASP A 47 14.36 -1.75 -16.26
C ASP A 47 15.13 -1.97 -14.96
N ILE A 48 14.85 -3.12 -14.33
CA ILE A 48 15.30 -3.44 -12.98
C ILE A 48 16.82 -3.65 -12.96
N ARG A 49 17.52 -2.76 -12.27
CA ARG A 49 18.98 -2.74 -12.12
C ARG A 49 19.36 -3.00 -10.67
N GLU A 50 20.64 -3.29 -10.44
CA GLU A 50 21.16 -3.54 -9.08
C GLU A 50 21.00 -2.32 -8.16
N SER A 51 21.12 -1.12 -8.72
CA SER A 51 20.89 0.15 -8.02
C SER A 51 19.99 1.05 -8.86
N MET A 52 18.96 1.64 -8.24
CA MET A 52 17.97 2.48 -8.93
C MET A 52 17.53 3.65 -8.06
N SER A 53 17.21 4.78 -8.72
CA SER A 53 16.44 5.88 -8.13
C SER A 53 15.09 5.96 -8.81
N VAL A 54 14.00 6.03 -8.04
CA VAL A 54 12.63 6.05 -8.57
C VAL A 54 11.79 7.17 -7.95
N HIS A 55 10.90 7.78 -8.72
CA HIS A 55 9.84 8.64 -8.20
C HIS A 55 8.89 7.79 -7.33
N CYS A 56 8.59 8.23 -6.12
CA CYS A 56 7.79 7.42 -5.19
C CYS A 56 7.13 8.27 -4.09
N GLY A 57 6.41 9.32 -4.49
CA GLY A 57 5.86 10.30 -3.54
C GLY A 57 6.93 11.12 -2.84
N PHE A 58 6.51 12.13 -2.07
CA PHE A 58 7.39 13.00 -1.27
C PHE A 58 8.60 13.52 -2.08
N ILE A 59 8.35 14.01 -3.30
CA ILE A 59 9.41 14.42 -4.22
C ILE A 59 10.08 15.72 -3.79
N LYS A 60 9.32 16.63 -3.17
CA LYS A 60 9.84 17.88 -2.62
C LYS A 60 10.34 17.72 -1.19
N GLY A 61 11.15 18.68 -0.75
CA GLY A 61 11.58 18.78 0.63
C GLY A 61 12.71 17.83 0.98
N SER A 62 13.25 18.03 2.18
CA SER A 62 14.45 17.33 2.64
C SER A 62 14.25 15.83 2.89
N ARG A 63 13.01 15.42 3.23
CA ARG A 63 12.63 14.04 3.54
C ARG A 63 11.10 13.90 3.55
N PRO A 64 10.55 12.67 3.47
CA PRO A 64 9.12 12.44 3.62
C PRO A 64 8.54 13.13 4.87
N GLY A 65 7.45 13.86 4.69
CA GLY A 65 6.79 14.62 5.75
C GLY A 65 7.45 15.94 6.17
N ARG A 66 8.49 16.44 5.47
CA ARG A 66 9.11 17.74 5.79
C ARG A 66 9.45 18.59 4.56
N GLY A 67 8.72 19.68 4.38
CA GLY A 67 8.85 20.59 3.24
C GLY A 67 8.27 20.00 1.94
N THR A 68 7.36 19.05 2.07
CA THR A 68 6.82 18.26 0.94
C THR A 68 5.46 18.78 0.47
N GLY A 69 4.84 19.69 1.22
CA GLY A 69 3.41 20.04 1.09
C GLY A 69 2.48 19.03 1.75
N PHE A 70 3.03 17.95 2.32
CA PHE A 70 2.35 16.89 3.07
C PHE A 70 3.07 16.69 4.39
N ASP A 71 3.22 17.79 5.12
CA ASP A 71 4.12 17.86 6.26
C ASP A 71 3.50 17.24 7.51
N ILE A 72 4.34 16.57 8.27
CA ILE A 72 3.97 15.82 9.47
C ILE A 72 4.64 16.53 10.65
N ASP A 73 3.93 16.62 11.77
CA ASP A 73 4.48 17.17 13.00
C ASP A 73 5.81 16.49 13.36
N ASP A 74 6.81 17.29 13.77
CA ASP A 74 8.14 16.78 14.11
C ASP A 74 8.12 15.70 15.21
N SER A 75 7.18 15.81 16.15
CA SER A 75 6.97 14.78 17.18
C SER A 75 6.48 13.46 16.61
N ASP A 76 5.63 13.49 15.58
CA ASP A 76 5.11 12.30 14.91
C ASP A 76 6.19 11.69 13.99
N LEU A 77 6.98 12.52 13.30
CA LEU A 77 8.14 12.06 12.54
C LEU A 77 9.15 11.33 13.42
N LEU A 78 9.44 11.86 14.61
CA LEU A 78 10.35 11.23 15.56
C LEU A 78 9.84 9.84 16.00
N GLU A 79 8.55 9.71 16.25
CA GLU A 79 7.92 8.44 16.64
C GLU A 79 7.90 7.42 15.49
N MET A 80 7.70 7.88 14.25
CA MET A 80 7.81 7.03 13.06
C MET A 80 9.25 6.52 12.85
N GLU A 81 10.25 7.39 13.06
CA GLU A 81 11.66 7.01 12.99
C GLU A 81 12.06 6.02 14.10
N GLN A 82 11.52 6.18 15.31
CA GLN A 82 11.77 5.27 16.43
C GLN A 82 11.04 3.93 16.28
N CYS A 83 10.05 3.84 15.40
CA CYS A 83 9.39 2.57 15.11
C CYS A 83 10.34 1.60 14.40
N ASN A 84 10.60 0.47 15.04
CA ASN A 84 11.50 -0.56 14.55
C ASN A 84 10.77 -1.90 14.42
N GLY A 85 11.19 -2.72 13.47
CA GLY A 85 10.64 -4.08 13.32
C GLY A 85 9.31 -4.10 12.57
N VAL A 86 8.18 -3.87 13.26
CA VAL A 86 6.84 -4.02 12.66
C VAL A 86 5.96 -2.80 12.90
N VAL A 87 5.33 -2.31 11.84
CA VAL A 87 4.24 -1.32 11.92
C VAL A 87 2.93 -1.93 11.45
N VAL A 88 1.85 -1.65 12.18
CA VAL A 88 0.48 -1.82 11.69
C VAL A 88 -0.06 -0.42 11.44
N ALA A 89 -0.56 -0.20 10.24
CA ALA A 89 -1.07 1.09 9.80
C ALA A 89 -2.49 0.95 9.25
N SER A 90 -3.31 1.94 9.55
CA SER A 90 -4.66 2.11 9.01
C SER A 90 -4.90 3.58 8.68
N ALA A 91 -5.96 3.89 7.95
CA ALA A 91 -6.40 5.26 7.77
C ALA A 91 -7.91 5.43 7.74
N ILE A 92 -8.36 6.59 8.22
CA ILE A 92 -9.76 7.04 8.20
C ILE A 92 -9.74 8.50 7.76
N PHE A 93 -10.45 8.80 6.68
CA PHE A 93 -10.58 10.14 6.14
C PHE A 93 -12.04 10.56 6.09
N ALA A 94 -12.30 11.86 6.16
CA ALA A 94 -13.62 12.48 6.14
C ALA A 94 -14.60 11.87 7.16
N ASN A 95 -14.08 11.36 8.28
CA ASN A 95 -14.84 10.65 9.31
C ASN A 95 -15.74 9.53 8.75
N PHE A 96 -15.30 8.90 7.65
CA PHE A 96 -16.12 7.96 6.89
C PHE A 96 -16.33 6.62 7.60
N ASP A 97 -15.31 6.19 8.34
CA ASP A 97 -15.30 4.93 9.08
C ASP A 97 -15.13 5.18 10.58
N GLU A 98 -15.68 4.29 11.40
CA GLU A 98 -15.44 4.28 12.84
C GLU A 98 -14.05 3.70 13.14
N LEU A 99 -13.33 4.33 14.08
CA LEU A 99 -12.02 3.87 14.54
C LEU A 99 -12.12 2.52 15.27
N GLN A 100 -11.73 1.44 14.60
CA GLN A 100 -11.71 0.09 15.15
C GLN A 100 -10.43 -0.19 15.94
N GLN A 101 -10.56 -0.80 17.13
CA GLN A 101 -9.41 -1.17 17.96
C GLN A 101 -8.90 -2.57 17.62
N PRO A 102 -7.58 -2.79 17.45
CA PRO A 102 -7.05 -4.13 17.26
C PRO A 102 -7.36 -5.02 18.47
N LYS A 103 -7.87 -6.23 18.20
CA LYS A 103 -8.21 -7.24 19.20
C LYS A 103 -7.21 -8.40 19.18
N ASN A 104 -7.14 -9.14 20.28
CA ASN A 104 -6.29 -10.32 20.45
C ASN A 104 -4.78 -10.06 20.20
N ILE A 105 -4.31 -8.86 20.51
CA ILE A 105 -2.90 -8.48 20.41
C ILE A 105 -2.17 -8.95 21.67
N SER A 106 -1.09 -9.72 21.50
CA SER A 106 -0.29 -10.20 22.62
C SER A 106 0.43 -9.07 23.36
N GLU A 107 0.77 -9.27 24.64
CA GLU A 107 1.57 -8.31 25.41
C GLU A 107 2.95 -8.06 24.79
N HIS A 108 3.50 -9.05 24.10
CA HIS A 108 4.72 -8.87 23.32
C HIS A 108 4.48 -7.88 22.17
N ALA A 109 3.48 -8.13 21.32
CA ALA A 109 3.17 -7.28 20.18
C ALA A 109 2.76 -5.86 20.59
N LYS A 110 2.02 -5.68 21.69
CA LYS A 110 1.70 -4.33 22.21
C LYS A 110 2.95 -3.50 22.55
N ARG A 111 4.07 -4.15 22.89
CA ARG A 111 5.34 -3.49 23.23
C ARG A 111 6.27 -3.30 22.03
N THR A 112 6.19 -4.18 21.03
CA THR A 112 7.17 -4.26 19.94
C THR A 112 6.62 -3.89 18.57
N VAL A 113 5.30 -3.81 18.41
CA VAL A 113 4.62 -3.39 17.18
C VAL A 113 4.13 -1.96 17.37
N CYS A 114 4.41 -1.08 16.41
CA CYS A 114 3.84 0.25 16.41
C CYS A 114 2.50 0.25 15.67
N PHE A 115 1.50 0.89 16.24
CA PHE A 115 0.17 1.01 15.65
C PHE A 115 -0.07 2.47 15.29
N PHE A 116 -0.23 2.76 14.01
CA PHE A 116 -0.47 4.11 13.49
C PHE A 116 -1.82 4.20 12.77
N MET A 117 -2.62 5.19 13.13
CA MET A 117 -3.86 5.54 12.45
C MET A 117 -3.67 6.88 11.76
N PHE A 118 -3.77 6.88 10.45
CA PHE A 118 -3.66 8.08 9.64
C PHE A 118 -5.01 8.72 9.41
N VAL A 119 -5.09 10.02 9.60
CA VAL A 119 -6.34 10.78 9.51
C VAL A 119 -6.15 12.10 8.77
N ASP A 120 -7.23 12.71 8.33
CA ASP A 120 -7.24 14.14 7.98
C ASP A 120 -7.53 15.01 9.21
N GLU A 121 -7.38 16.32 9.04
CA GLU A 121 -7.61 17.33 10.07
C GLU A 121 -9.04 17.29 10.61
N GLU A 122 -10.01 17.00 9.76
CA GLU A 122 -11.43 16.88 10.13
C GLU A 122 -11.63 15.70 11.09
N THR A 123 -11.15 14.51 10.72
CA THR A 123 -11.28 13.30 11.53
C THR A 123 -10.48 13.42 12.83
N GLU A 124 -9.27 14.00 12.79
CA GLU A 124 -8.49 14.27 14.00
C GLU A 124 -9.25 15.18 14.98
N SER A 125 -9.83 16.26 14.47
CA SER A 125 -10.63 17.20 15.26
C SER A 125 -11.83 16.52 15.90
N TYR A 126 -12.53 15.66 15.15
CA TYR A 126 -13.63 14.86 15.67
C TYR A 126 -13.19 13.92 16.82
N LEU A 127 -12.06 13.22 16.64
CA LEU A 127 -11.52 12.31 17.66
C LEU A 127 -11.09 13.05 18.93
N ARG A 128 -10.51 14.25 18.80
CA ARG A 128 -10.17 15.14 19.94
C ARG A 128 -11.42 15.58 20.69
N ASN A 129 -12.42 16.09 19.96
CA ASN A 129 -13.66 16.59 20.55
C ASN A 129 -14.48 15.50 21.24
N SER A 130 -14.41 14.27 20.73
CA SER A 130 -15.07 13.10 21.32
C SER A 130 -14.29 12.47 22.48
N SER A 131 -13.20 13.11 22.94
CA SER A 131 -12.31 12.59 24.00
C SER A 131 -11.77 11.18 23.71
N MET A 132 -11.65 10.82 22.42
CA MET A 132 -11.11 9.53 21.97
C MET A 132 -9.58 9.53 21.86
N LEU A 133 -8.94 10.69 22.01
CA LEU A 133 -7.50 10.86 22.01
C LEU A 133 -6.98 11.26 23.39
N ASP A 134 -5.95 10.55 23.84
CA ASP A 134 -5.19 10.93 25.03
C ASP A 134 -4.22 12.09 24.76
N SER A 135 -3.51 12.53 25.80
CA SER A 135 -2.51 13.60 25.71
C SER A 135 -1.35 13.31 24.76
N ASN A 136 -1.12 12.05 24.43
CA ASN A 136 -0.05 11.59 23.53
C ASN A 136 -0.55 11.32 22.11
N LYS A 137 -1.73 11.85 21.75
CA LYS A 137 -2.41 11.61 20.47
C LYS A 137 -2.73 10.13 20.22
N ARG A 138 -2.97 9.34 21.27
CA ARG A 138 -3.33 7.92 21.12
C ARG A 138 -4.80 7.66 21.38
N SER A 139 -5.36 6.74 20.59
CA SER A 139 -6.66 6.12 20.82
C SER A 139 -6.46 4.61 20.99
N GLY A 140 -6.48 4.14 22.24
CA GLY A 140 -6.14 2.74 22.54
C GLY A 140 -4.73 2.39 22.07
N LEU A 141 -4.59 1.43 21.16
CA LEU A 141 -3.28 1.07 20.61
C LEU A 141 -2.77 2.07 19.57
N TRP A 142 -3.68 2.72 18.85
CA TRP A 142 -3.35 3.60 17.74
C TRP A 142 -2.71 4.90 18.22
N ARG A 143 -1.56 5.26 17.65
CA ARG A 143 -1.12 6.65 17.57
C ARG A 143 -1.76 7.30 16.36
N VAL A 144 -2.46 8.41 16.56
CA VAL A 144 -3.13 9.16 15.50
C VAL A 144 -2.18 10.20 14.91
N VAL A 145 -2.04 10.19 13.59
CA VAL A 145 -1.19 11.13 12.85
C VAL A 145 -1.97 11.70 11.67
N VAL A 146 -1.93 13.02 11.53
CA VAL A 146 -2.54 13.71 10.39
C VAL A 146 -1.62 13.58 9.17
N ILE A 147 -2.10 12.91 8.13
CA ILE A 147 -1.39 12.83 6.84
C ILE A 147 -2.36 12.43 5.72
N PRO A 148 -2.33 13.10 4.55
CA PRO A 148 -3.32 12.85 3.51
C PRO A 148 -2.90 11.77 2.48
N LYS A 149 -1.65 11.30 2.49
CA LYS A 149 -1.13 10.32 1.52
C LYS A 149 -0.15 9.33 2.14
N LEU A 150 -0.20 8.07 1.71
CA LEU A 150 0.39 6.96 2.44
C LEU A 150 1.36 6.13 1.60
N LEU A 151 2.63 6.13 2.00
CA LEU A 151 3.67 5.22 1.50
C LEU A 151 4.49 4.78 2.71
N LEU A 152 4.06 3.71 3.39
CA LEU A 152 4.66 3.29 4.67
C LEU A 152 6.17 3.07 4.59
N HIS A 153 6.66 2.56 3.47
CA HIS A 153 8.09 2.35 3.23
C HIS A 153 8.90 3.65 3.02
N ARG A 154 8.23 4.78 2.77
CA ARG A 154 8.82 6.12 2.77
C ARG A 154 8.73 6.76 4.16
N LEU A 155 7.64 6.53 4.88
CA LEU A 155 7.35 7.15 6.18
C LEU A 155 8.07 6.49 7.37
N PHE A 156 8.31 5.18 7.30
CA PHE A 156 8.92 4.40 8.38
C PHE A 156 10.28 3.83 7.93
N PRO A 157 11.37 4.62 7.98
CA PRO A 157 12.66 4.22 7.43
C PRO A 157 13.32 3.04 8.16
N ASN A 158 12.97 2.81 9.44
CA ASN A 158 13.57 1.77 10.29
C ASN A 158 12.66 0.53 10.48
N VAL A 159 11.49 0.53 9.85
CA VAL A 159 10.56 -0.60 9.93
C VAL A 159 10.95 -1.67 8.91
N ARG A 160 10.90 -2.93 9.35
CA ARG A 160 11.19 -4.08 8.49
C ARG A 160 9.94 -4.71 7.90
N TYR A 161 8.81 -4.67 8.60
CA TYR A 161 7.55 -5.21 8.13
C TYR A 161 6.39 -4.24 8.35
N SER A 162 5.46 -4.17 7.42
CA SER A 162 4.23 -3.41 7.56
C SER A 162 2.99 -4.26 7.30
N LEU A 163 1.95 -4.04 8.10
CA LEU A 163 0.58 -4.45 7.80
C LEU A 163 -0.23 -3.18 7.53
N TRP A 164 -0.69 -3.02 6.30
CA TRP A 164 -1.72 -2.04 5.96
C TRP A 164 -3.09 -2.69 6.12
N ILE A 165 -4.01 -2.01 6.81
CA ILE A 165 -5.37 -2.46 7.04
C ILE A 165 -6.30 -1.27 6.77
N ASP A 166 -7.27 -1.46 5.89
CA ASP A 166 -8.29 -0.45 5.58
C ASP A 166 -9.12 -0.08 6.82
N GLY A 167 -9.47 1.21 6.98
CA GLY A 167 -10.14 1.75 8.16
C GLY A 167 -11.47 1.06 8.51
N LYS A 168 -12.16 0.51 7.52
CA LYS A 168 -13.42 -0.25 7.73
C LYS A 168 -13.23 -1.63 8.38
N LEU A 169 -11.98 -2.05 8.58
CA LEU A 169 -11.62 -3.38 9.07
C LEU A 169 -11.04 -3.33 10.47
N GLU A 170 -11.47 -4.26 11.30
CA GLU A 170 -10.91 -4.54 12.61
C GLU A 170 -9.87 -5.66 12.52
N LEU A 171 -8.64 -5.42 12.99
CA LEU A 171 -7.61 -6.45 13.15
C LEU A 171 -7.93 -7.34 14.36
N VAL A 172 -8.06 -8.65 14.16
CA VAL A 172 -8.47 -9.59 15.23
C VAL A 172 -7.47 -10.70 15.53
N VAL A 173 -6.29 -10.66 14.91
CA VAL A 173 -5.20 -11.62 15.11
C VAL A 173 -3.88 -10.86 15.27
N ASP A 174 -3.00 -11.41 16.11
CA ASP A 174 -1.69 -10.83 16.38
C ASP A 174 -0.85 -10.65 15.09
N PRO A 175 -0.24 -9.46 14.85
CA PRO A 175 0.55 -9.17 13.65
C PRO A 175 1.66 -10.19 13.37
N TYR A 176 2.30 -10.76 14.40
CA TYR A 176 3.37 -11.72 14.19
C TYR A 176 2.86 -13.05 13.61
N GLN A 177 1.65 -13.47 13.98
CA GLN A 177 1.03 -14.68 13.41
C GLN A 177 0.69 -14.46 11.92
N ILE A 178 0.25 -13.26 11.57
CA ILE A 178 -0.05 -12.86 10.19
C ILE A 178 1.25 -12.86 9.36
N LEU A 179 2.31 -12.23 9.86
CA LEU A 179 3.63 -12.23 9.22
C LEU A 179 4.18 -13.64 9.02
N GLU A 180 4.08 -14.48 10.05
CA GLU A 180 4.51 -15.87 9.97
C GLU A 180 3.75 -16.63 8.86
N ARG A 181 2.43 -16.54 8.85
CA ARG A 181 1.56 -17.27 7.92
C ARG A 181 1.75 -16.84 6.48
N PHE A 182 1.78 -15.53 6.22
CA PHE A 182 1.68 -14.99 4.85
C PHE A 182 3.02 -14.59 4.24
N LEU A 183 4.05 -14.32 5.05
CA LEU A 183 5.39 -14.01 4.55
C LEU A 183 6.37 -15.13 4.86
N TRP A 184 6.63 -15.41 6.14
CA TRP A 184 7.77 -16.24 6.53
C TRP A 184 7.64 -17.70 6.07
N ARG A 185 6.48 -18.33 6.29
CA ARG A 185 6.20 -19.72 5.83
C ARG A 185 6.07 -19.83 4.32
N LYS A 186 5.82 -18.71 3.63
CA LYS A 186 5.67 -18.64 2.17
C LYS A 186 6.94 -18.20 1.46
N ASN A 187 7.99 -17.85 2.21
CA ASN A 187 9.21 -17.24 1.69
C ASN A 187 8.91 -16.05 0.75
N ALA A 188 7.95 -15.22 1.14
CA ALA A 188 7.47 -14.07 0.36
C ALA A 188 7.78 -12.76 1.10
N THR A 189 8.01 -11.69 0.35
CA THR A 189 8.25 -10.34 0.90
C THR A 189 7.06 -9.40 0.72
N PHE A 190 6.02 -9.86 0.04
CA PHE A 190 4.78 -9.14 -0.17
C PHE A 190 3.63 -10.14 -0.26
N ALA A 191 2.54 -9.87 0.45
CA ALA A 191 1.34 -10.66 0.41
C ALA A 191 0.10 -9.76 0.37
N ILE A 192 -0.86 -10.15 -0.45
CA ILE A 192 -2.11 -9.43 -0.66
C ILE A 192 -3.20 -10.43 -1.00
N SER A 193 -4.42 -10.19 -0.54
CA SER A 193 -5.57 -11.01 -0.89
C SER A 193 -5.94 -10.79 -2.36
N ARG A 194 -6.38 -11.85 -3.05
CA ARG A 194 -7.13 -11.68 -4.30
C ARG A 194 -8.53 -11.15 -4.01
N HIS A 195 -9.09 -10.41 -4.95
CA HIS A 195 -10.46 -9.95 -4.87
C HIS A 195 -11.46 -11.11 -4.91
N TYR A 196 -12.56 -11.01 -4.14
CA TYR A 196 -13.44 -12.15 -3.80
C TYR A 196 -14.37 -12.61 -4.94
N ARG A 197 -14.50 -11.83 -6.02
CA ARG A 197 -15.42 -12.12 -7.14
C ARG A 197 -14.80 -11.94 -8.52
N ARG A 198 -14.09 -10.85 -8.71
CA ARG A 198 -13.48 -10.45 -9.98
C ARG A 198 -12.00 -10.79 -9.94
N PHE A 199 -11.51 -11.48 -10.96
CA PHE A 199 -10.12 -11.94 -11.03
C PHE A 199 -9.36 -11.42 -12.25
N ASP A 200 -10.07 -10.84 -13.21
CA ASP A 200 -9.55 -10.29 -14.46
C ASP A 200 -9.65 -8.76 -14.41
N VAL A 201 -8.55 -8.09 -14.77
CA VAL A 201 -8.44 -6.62 -14.74
C VAL A 201 -9.41 -5.91 -15.67
N PHE A 202 -9.76 -6.49 -16.82
CA PHE A 202 -10.72 -5.93 -17.74
C PHE A 202 -12.15 -6.04 -17.20
N ILE A 203 -12.47 -7.15 -16.53
CA ILE A 203 -13.74 -7.29 -15.80
C ILE A 203 -13.82 -6.29 -14.63
N GLU A 204 -12.71 -6.08 -13.92
CA GLU A 204 -12.63 -5.07 -12.86
C GLU A 204 -12.88 -3.66 -13.42
N ALA A 205 -12.29 -3.31 -14.56
CA ALA A 205 -12.49 -2.01 -15.19
C ALA A 205 -13.97 -1.76 -15.55
N GLU A 206 -14.64 -2.74 -16.18
CA GLU A 206 -16.08 -2.64 -16.46
C GLU A 206 -16.91 -2.49 -15.18
N ALA A 207 -16.55 -3.20 -14.11
CA ALA A 207 -17.22 -3.07 -12.82
C ALA A 207 -17.02 -1.68 -12.17
N ASN A 208 -15.84 -1.07 -12.32
CA ASN A 208 -15.58 0.29 -11.85
C ASN A 208 -16.41 1.33 -12.62
N LYS A 209 -16.54 1.16 -13.94
CA LYS A 209 -17.41 2.00 -14.77
C LYS A 209 -18.89 1.86 -14.41
N ALA A 210 -19.37 0.63 -14.29
CA ALA A 210 -20.77 0.36 -13.92
C ALA A 210 -21.13 0.90 -12.53
N ALA A 211 -20.18 0.91 -11.60
CA ALA A 211 -20.35 1.47 -10.26
C ALA A 211 -20.03 2.99 -10.16
N ALA A 212 -19.76 3.66 -11.29
CA ALA A 212 -19.39 5.07 -11.37
C ALA A 212 -18.26 5.47 -10.39
N LYS A 213 -17.27 4.58 -10.20
CA LYS A 213 -16.16 4.79 -9.25
C LYS A 213 -15.09 5.77 -9.74
N TYR A 214 -15.06 6.01 -11.04
CA TYR A 214 -14.18 6.97 -11.72
C TYR A 214 -14.81 7.32 -13.06
N ASP A 215 -14.32 8.38 -13.71
CA ASP A 215 -14.74 8.72 -15.06
C ASP A 215 -14.47 7.56 -16.05
N ASN A 216 -15.49 7.19 -16.82
CA ASN A 216 -15.42 6.03 -17.72
C ASN A 216 -14.36 6.21 -18.80
N THR A 217 -14.23 7.42 -19.36
CA THR A 217 -13.26 7.67 -20.44
C THR A 217 -11.83 7.55 -19.95
N SER A 218 -11.57 7.94 -18.70
CA SER A 218 -10.28 7.78 -18.03
C SER A 218 -9.93 6.31 -17.77
N ILE A 219 -10.92 5.49 -17.37
CA ILE A 219 -10.74 4.04 -17.22
C ILE A 219 -10.44 3.38 -18.57
N ASP A 220 -11.21 3.72 -19.61
CA ASP A 220 -11.01 3.17 -20.96
C ASP A 220 -9.62 3.53 -21.48
N PHE A 221 -9.19 4.78 -21.30
CA PHE A 221 -7.86 5.23 -21.66
C PHE A 221 -6.75 4.42 -20.95
N GLN A 222 -6.86 4.21 -19.63
CA GLN A 222 -5.90 3.42 -18.86
C GLN A 222 -5.83 1.97 -19.36
N ILE A 223 -6.99 1.34 -19.60
CA ILE A 223 -7.06 -0.04 -20.09
C ILE A 223 -6.47 -0.18 -21.48
N GLU A 224 -6.79 0.72 -22.41
CA GLU A 224 -6.24 0.69 -23.77
C GLU A 224 -4.73 0.97 -23.77
N PHE A 225 -4.25 1.82 -22.87
CA PHE A 225 -2.81 2.01 -22.66
C PHE A 225 -2.15 0.70 -22.23
N TYR A 226 -2.68 0.01 -21.23
CA TYR A 226 -2.11 -1.25 -20.75
C TYR A 226 -2.20 -2.39 -21.77
N LYS A 227 -3.28 -2.48 -22.56
CA LYS A 227 -3.37 -3.43 -23.68
C LYS A 227 -2.26 -3.22 -24.70
N LYS A 228 -1.97 -1.96 -25.06
CA LYS A 228 -0.86 -1.62 -25.96
C LYS A 228 0.51 -1.98 -25.38
N GLU A 229 0.64 -1.99 -24.05
CA GLU A 229 1.82 -2.46 -23.33
C GLU A 229 1.88 -3.98 -23.13
N GLY A 230 0.90 -4.74 -23.65
CA GLY A 230 0.89 -6.20 -23.60
C GLY A 230 0.12 -6.81 -22.42
N LEU A 231 -0.70 -6.03 -21.70
CA LEU A 231 -1.59 -6.58 -20.68
C LEU A 231 -2.64 -7.49 -21.35
N THR A 232 -2.70 -8.74 -20.89
CA THR A 232 -3.62 -9.77 -21.41
C THR A 232 -4.61 -10.21 -20.33
N PRO A 233 -5.77 -10.80 -20.72
CA PRO A 233 -6.76 -11.28 -19.76
C PRO A 233 -6.15 -12.27 -18.77
N TYR A 234 -6.74 -12.36 -17.59
CA TYR A 234 -6.34 -13.35 -16.61
C TYR A 234 -6.52 -14.75 -17.20
N SER A 235 -5.52 -15.61 -17.00
CA SER A 235 -5.58 -17.03 -17.35
C SER A 235 -4.70 -17.84 -16.41
N VAL A 236 -4.89 -19.17 -16.42
CA VAL A 236 -4.08 -20.11 -15.63
C VAL A 236 -2.59 -20.07 -15.99
N ALA A 237 -2.21 -19.48 -17.13
CA ALA A 237 -0.81 -19.27 -17.50
C ALA A 237 -0.09 -18.28 -16.54
N LYS A 238 -0.82 -17.46 -15.78
CA LYS A 238 -0.26 -16.51 -14.81
C LYS A 238 0.00 -17.12 -13.42
N LEU A 239 -0.20 -18.44 -13.26
CA LEU A 239 0.15 -19.14 -12.02
C LEU A 239 1.64 -18.94 -11.67
N PRO A 240 2.00 -18.86 -10.37
CA PRO A 240 1.17 -19.16 -9.20
C PRO A 240 0.20 -18.04 -8.79
N ILE A 241 0.20 -16.89 -9.48
CA ILE A 241 -0.71 -15.79 -9.16
C ILE A 241 -2.11 -16.10 -9.70
N THR A 242 -3.06 -16.18 -8.78
CA THR A 242 -4.43 -16.67 -9.07
C THR A 242 -5.40 -15.57 -9.51
N SER A 243 -4.94 -14.32 -9.63
CA SER A 243 -5.76 -13.19 -10.05
C SER A 243 -4.94 -11.97 -10.47
N ASP A 244 -5.48 -11.17 -11.39
CA ASP A 244 -5.00 -9.83 -11.73
C ASP A 244 -5.51 -8.73 -10.80
N VAL A 245 -6.52 -9.04 -9.98
CA VAL A 245 -7.28 -8.07 -9.19
C VAL A 245 -7.06 -8.35 -7.70
N PRO A 246 -6.29 -7.50 -7.00
CA PRO A 246 -6.13 -7.64 -5.58
C PRO A 246 -7.37 -7.10 -4.83
N GLU A 247 -7.55 -7.57 -3.62
CA GLU A 247 -8.33 -6.88 -2.59
C GLU A 247 -7.34 -6.07 -1.75
N GLY A 248 -7.24 -4.77 -2.04
CA GLY A 248 -6.25 -3.84 -1.46
C GLY A 248 -6.50 -3.43 -0.02
N CYS A 249 -7.59 -3.90 0.60
CA CYS A 249 -7.91 -3.55 1.98
C CYS A 249 -6.97 -4.16 3.03
N VAL A 250 -6.09 -5.09 2.63
CA VAL A 250 -4.99 -5.58 3.47
C VAL A 250 -3.74 -5.77 2.62
N ILE A 251 -2.60 -5.23 3.06
CA ILE A 251 -1.28 -5.49 2.47
C ILE A 251 -0.31 -5.90 3.58
N ILE A 252 0.37 -7.03 3.41
CA ILE A 252 1.37 -7.53 4.35
C ILE A 252 2.71 -7.52 3.62
N LYS A 253 3.71 -6.83 4.17
CA LYS A 253 4.94 -6.54 3.44
C LYS A 253 6.17 -6.62 4.33
N GLU A 254 7.25 -7.19 3.81
CA GLU A 254 8.62 -6.92 4.27
C GLU A 254 9.21 -5.81 3.42
N HIS A 255 9.84 -4.82 4.04
CA HIS A 255 10.50 -3.70 3.37
C HIS A 255 11.88 -4.13 2.87
N VAL A 256 11.91 -4.72 1.69
CA VAL A 256 13.13 -5.00 0.93
C VAL A 256 13.11 -4.19 -0.38
N PRO A 257 14.26 -3.94 -1.04
CA PRO A 257 14.31 -3.09 -2.22
C PRO A 257 13.25 -3.44 -3.29
N ILE A 258 13.11 -4.71 -3.67
CA ILE A 258 12.15 -5.12 -4.72
C ILE A 258 10.68 -4.91 -4.33
N SER A 259 10.30 -5.15 -3.07
CA SER A 259 8.91 -4.95 -2.62
C SER A 259 8.59 -3.46 -2.41
N ASN A 260 9.60 -2.64 -2.07
CA ASN A 260 9.51 -1.19 -2.07
C ASN A 260 9.35 -0.65 -3.49
N LEU A 261 10.15 -1.11 -4.44
CA LEU A 261 10.00 -0.74 -5.85
C LEU A 261 8.60 -1.10 -6.37
N PHE A 262 8.11 -2.32 -6.12
CA PHE A 262 6.75 -2.72 -6.50
C PHE A 262 5.70 -1.74 -5.99
N THR A 263 5.79 -1.34 -4.71
CA THR A 263 4.83 -0.38 -4.12
C THR A 263 4.96 1.01 -4.74
N CYS A 264 6.18 1.47 -5.04
CA CYS A 264 6.42 2.74 -5.72
C CYS A 264 5.84 2.76 -7.13
N LEU A 265 6.12 1.73 -7.93
CA LEU A 265 5.62 1.64 -9.30
C LEU A 265 4.09 1.54 -9.31
N TRP A 266 3.51 0.75 -8.40
CA TRP A 266 2.07 0.65 -8.28
C TRP A 266 1.42 1.98 -7.91
N PHE A 267 1.97 2.69 -6.92
CA PHE A 267 1.57 4.05 -6.60
C PHE A 267 1.69 5.00 -7.80
N ASN A 268 2.78 4.95 -8.56
CA ASN A 268 2.99 5.82 -9.72
C ASN A 268 1.96 5.59 -10.83
N GLU A 269 1.51 4.36 -11.03
CA GLU A 269 0.41 4.08 -11.96
C GLU A 269 -0.91 4.69 -11.47
N VAL A 270 -1.19 4.61 -10.17
CA VAL A 270 -2.39 5.21 -9.54
C VAL A 270 -2.35 6.73 -9.64
N ASP A 271 -1.20 7.35 -9.38
CA ASP A 271 -1.00 8.80 -9.46
C ASP A 271 -1.05 9.32 -10.91
N ARG A 272 -0.67 8.49 -11.90
CA ARG A 272 -0.71 8.86 -13.31
C ARG A 272 -2.10 8.73 -13.93
N PHE A 273 -2.75 7.58 -13.72
CA PHE A 273 -3.96 7.23 -14.47
C PHE A 273 -5.21 7.52 -13.64
N THR A 274 -5.72 6.51 -12.95
CA THR A 274 -6.92 6.62 -12.12
C THR A 274 -6.59 6.21 -10.69
N SER A 275 -7.35 6.73 -9.73
CA SER A 275 -7.24 6.34 -8.32
C SER A 275 -7.67 4.89 -8.04
N ARG A 276 -8.00 4.10 -9.07
CA ARG A 276 -8.42 2.70 -8.97
C ARG A 276 -7.20 1.77 -9.03
N ASP A 277 -6.56 1.63 -7.88
CA ASP A 277 -5.40 0.76 -7.63
C ASP A 277 -5.53 -0.68 -8.17
N GLN A 278 -6.72 -1.28 -8.10
CA GLN A 278 -6.98 -2.62 -8.61
C GLN A 278 -6.72 -2.77 -10.12
N ILE A 279 -6.86 -1.69 -10.91
CA ILE A 279 -6.68 -1.70 -12.37
C ILE A 279 -5.18 -1.74 -12.74
N SER A 280 -4.32 -1.08 -11.95
CA SER A 280 -2.89 -0.96 -12.24
C SER A 280 -2.03 -2.06 -11.64
N PHE A 281 -2.57 -2.88 -10.72
CA PHE A 281 -1.79 -3.89 -10.02
C PHE A 281 -1.13 -4.92 -10.95
N SER A 282 -1.89 -5.46 -11.91
CA SER A 282 -1.43 -6.56 -12.78
C SER A 282 -0.32 -6.13 -13.74
N ILE A 283 -0.40 -4.94 -14.33
CA ILE A 283 0.65 -4.46 -15.25
C ILE A 283 1.98 -4.24 -14.52
N VAL A 284 1.95 -3.72 -13.29
CA VAL A 284 3.16 -3.51 -12.47
C VAL A 284 3.77 -4.85 -12.10
N ARG A 285 2.93 -5.79 -11.64
CA ARG A 285 3.34 -7.16 -11.30
C ARG A 285 3.98 -7.85 -12.51
N ASP A 286 3.34 -7.80 -13.67
CA ASP A 286 3.79 -8.50 -14.87
C ASP A 286 5.12 -7.93 -15.37
N LYS A 287 5.28 -6.60 -15.38
CA LYS A 287 6.54 -5.96 -15.77
C LYS A 287 7.68 -6.29 -14.81
N ILE A 288 7.46 -6.33 -13.49
CA ILE A 288 8.50 -6.74 -12.52
C ILE A 288 8.84 -8.23 -12.66
N THR A 289 7.83 -9.08 -12.82
CA THR A 289 8.01 -10.54 -12.97
C THR A 289 8.72 -10.89 -14.27
N ALA A 290 8.52 -10.10 -15.34
CA ALA A 290 9.24 -10.29 -16.60
C ALA A 290 10.75 -9.99 -16.50
N LYS A 291 11.16 -9.20 -15.49
CA LYS A 291 12.54 -8.73 -15.31
C LYS A 291 13.26 -9.40 -14.14
N THR A 292 12.53 -10.08 -13.27
CA THR A 292 13.05 -10.67 -12.03
C THR A 292 12.34 -11.98 -11.74
N ASN A 293 12.94 -12.85 -10.92
CA ASN A 293 12.25 -14.03 -10.39
C ASN A 293 11.43 -13.72 -9.12
N TRP A 294 11.16 -12.44 -8.83
CA TRP A 294 10.38 -12.04 -7.68
C TRP A 294 8.89 -12.27 -7.94
N THR A 295 8.20 -12.82 -6.95
CA THR A 295 6.75 -12.97 -6.97
C THR A 295 6.18 -12.66 -5.59
N LEU A 296 4.88 -12.36 -5.54
CA LEU A 296 4.15 -12.08 -4.31
C LEU A 296 3.30 -13.27 -3.88
N ASN A 297 2.96 -13.35 -2.60
CA ASN A 297 2.01 -14.32 -2.10
C ASN A 297 0.57 -13.78 -2.22
N MET A 298 -0.16 -14.26 -3.23
CA MET A 298 -1.57 -13.90 -3.40
C MET A 298 -2.48 -14.92 -2.70
N PHE A 299 -3.03 -14.56 -1.54
CA PHE A 299 -3.86 -15.44 -0.72
C PHE A 299 -5.37 -15.23 -0.98
N LEU A 300 -6.20 -16.15 -0.49
CA LEU A 300 -7.66 -16.09 -0.74
C LEU A 300 -8.35 -15.05 0.15
N ASP A 301 -9.45 -14.45 -0.31
CA ASP A 301 -10.26 -13.53 0.51
C ASP A 301 -10.79 -14.19 1.79
N CYS A 302 -11.15 -15.47 1.75
CA CYS A 302 -11.56 -16.21 2.95
C CYS A 302 -10.43 -16.28 3.99
N GLU A 303 -9.16 -16.33 3.56
CA GLU A 303 -8.01 -16.30 4.47
C GLU A 303 -7.81 -14.91 5.10
N ARG A 304 -8.08 -13.84 4.33
CA ARG A 304 -8.11 -12.46 4.84
C ARG A 304 -9.09 -12.33 6.00
N ARG A 305 -10.30 -12.85 5.83
CA ARG A 305 -11.40 -12.79 6.81
C ARG A 305 -11.11 -13.54 8.11
N ASN A 306 -10.06 -14.37 8.16
CA ASN A 306 -9.64 -15.03 9.39
C ASN A 306 -8.88 -14.10 10.35
N PHE A 307 -8.36 -12.96 9.87
CA PHE A 307 -7.57 -12.05 10.70
C PHE A 307 -8.03 -10.59 10.66
N VAL A 308 -8.93 -10.23 9.75
CA VAL A 308 -9.64 -8.95 9.75
C VAL A 308 -11.14 -9.13 9.59
N ILE A 309 -11.92 -8.33 10.32
CA ILE A 309 -13.40 -8.36 10.29
C ILE A 309 -13.93 -7.00 9.85
N GLN A 310 -14.90 -6.99 8.95
CA GLN A 310 -15.63 -5.77 8.59
C GLN A 310 -16.80 -5.59 9.55
N VAL A 311 -16.84 -4.47 10.27
CA VAL A 311 -17.79 -4.29 11.38
C VAL A 311 -19.22 -3.96 10.91
N ILE A 312 -19.39 -3.39 9.71
CA ILE A 312 -20.70 -2.84 9.25
C ILE A 312 -21.49 -3.73 8.27
N LEU A 313 -21.04 -4.93 7.90
CA LEU A 313 -21.93 -5.90 7.23
C LEU A 313 -21.68 -7.31 7.72
N PHE A 314 -22.75 -7.98 8.16
CA PHE A 314 -22.85 -9.44 8.22
C PHE A 314 -22.70 -10.02 6.81
N ILE A 315 -21.48 -10.04 6.28
CA ILE A 315 -21.16 -10.86 5.12
C ILE A 315 -20.82 -12.24 5.66
N LEU A 316 -21.66 -13.21 5.32
CA LEU A 316 -21.46 -14.64 5.59
C LEU A 316 -19.97 -15.00 5.45
N LYS A 317 -19.39 -15.60 6.50
CA LYS A 317 -18.07 -16.22 6.40
C LYS A 317 -18.14 -17.26 5.30
N GLN A 318 -17.46 -17.02 4.19
CA GLN A 318 -17.15 -18.10 3.26
C GLN A 318 -16.03 -18.92 3.90
N GLU A 319 -16.29 -20.21 4.12
CA GLU A 319 -15.26 -21.14 4.58
C GLU A 319 -14.18 -21.26 3.49
N CYS A 320 -12.92 -21.19 3.93
CA CYS A 320 -11.82 -21.82 3.21
C CYS A 320 -11.84 -23.32 3.60
#